data_AF-A0A7Y3KKY8-F1
#
_entry.id   AF-A0A7Y3KKY8-F1
#
_cell.length_a   1.000
_cell.length_b   1.000
_cell.length_c   1.000
_cell.angle_alpha   90.00
_cell.angle_beta   90.00
_cell.angle_gamma   90.00
#
_symmetry.space_group_name_H-M   'P 1'
#
loop_
_entity.id
_entity.type
_entity.pdbx_description
1 polymer ?
#
loop_
_entity_poly.entity_id
_entity_poly.type
_entity_poly.pdbx_seq_one_letter_code
_entity_poly.pdbx_strand_id
1 'polypeptide(L)'
;MKFTNELRQIIQKELDEPSDEFTKYFAKIVYPSHVTSRILEQFKGLVKKTFSQYINDEINERLKSALRKQEQDEKQKAIIEQQNLETENIPTDEEIELYMIVKAICRAKVEGARINYREARGHQYFSILLDDSQRTPICRFYSNDHKKQIGLIDAEKKVESVVDINSLDDVYRYSEHFLKAVDCYIKPTANIAN
;
A
#
# COMPACT_ATOMS: atom_id res chain seq x y z
N MET A 1 35.68 11.28 -27.64
CA MET A 1 35.94 11.82 -26.28
C MET A 1 37.44 11.72 -25.94
N LYS A 2 38.35 12.36 -26.70
CA LYS A 2 39.80 12.33 -26.38
C LYS A 2 40.19 13.37 -25.31
N PHE A 3 39.56 14.53 -25.33
CA PHE A 3 39.92 15.65 -24.43
C PHE A 3 39.35 15.56 -23.01
N THR A 4 38.30 14.77 -22.76
CA THR A 4 37.64 14.69 -21.44
C THR A 4 38.56 14.10 -20.37
N ASN A 5 39.37 13.10 -20.72
CA ASN A 5 40.29 12.46 -19.79
C ASN A 5 41.50 13.36 -19.50
N GLU A 6 42.01 14.06 -20.53
CA GLU A 6 43.10 15.04 -20.38
C GLU A 6 42.67 16.21 -19.48
N LEU A 7 41.46 16.76 -19.70
CA LEU A 7 40.90 17.81 -18.85
C LEU A 7 40.75 17.35 -17.39
N ARG A 8 40.31 16.11 -17.16
CA ARG A 8 40.20 15.57 -15.80
C ARG A 8 41.55 15.52 -15.09
N GLN A 9 42.60 15.10 -15.79
CA GLN A 9 43.96 15.04 -15.22
C GLN A 9 44.49 16.44 -14.90
N ILE A 10 44.25 17.42 -15.78
CA ILE A 10 44.64 18.82 -15.53
C ILE A 10 43.89 19.37 -14.31
N ILE A 11 42.58 19.16 -14.21
CA ILE A 11 41.78 19.61 -13.06
C ILE A 11 42.31 19.01 -11.76
N GLN A 12 42.61 17.70 -11.76
CA GLN A 12 43.15 17.05 -10.56
C GLN A 12 44.51 17.66 -10.17
N LYS A 13 45.38 17.90 -11.14
CA LYS A 13 46.66 18.55 -10.91
C LYS A 13 46.52 19.96 -10.33
N GLU A 14 45.60 20.77 -10.86
CA GLU A 14 45.32 22.13 -10.37
C GLU A 14 44.68 22.15 -8.97
N LEU A 15 43.95 21.09 -8.60
CA LEU A 15 43.39 20.94 -7.24
C LEU A 15 44.47 20.55 -6.22
N ASP A 16 45.39 19.65 -6.60
CA ASP A 16 46.48 19.20 -5.72
C ASP A 16 47.58 20.25 -5.60
N GLU A 17 47.94 20.90 -6.72
CA GLU A 17 48.94 21.95 -6.81
C GLU A 17 48.46 23.05 -7.76
N PRO A 18 47.74 24.07 -7.24
CA PRO A 18 47.24 25.18 -8.03
C PRO A 18 48.36 25.86 -8.82
N SER A 19 48.23 26.03 -10.12
CA SER A 19 49.18 26.80 -10.91
C SER A 19 49.07 28.30 -10.63
N ASP A 20 50.08 29.06 -11.03
CA ASP A 20 50.07 30.51 -10.84
C ASP A 20 48.97 31.19 -11.68
N GLU A 21 48.67 30.68 -12.87
CA GLU A 21 47.57 31.17 -13.72
C GLU A 21 46.20 30.90 -13.08
N PHE A 22 45.99 29.68 -12.58
CA PHE A 22 44.76 29.29 -11.90
C PHE A 22 44.56 30.10 -10.62
N THR A 23 45.61 30.27 -9.82
CA THR A 23 45.58 31.08 -8.60
C THR A 23 45.33 32.56 -8.90
N LYS A 24 45.98 33.10 -9.94
CA LYS A 24 45.81 34.50 -10.36
C LYS A 24 44.38 34.80 -10.81
N TYR A 25 43.71 33.84 -11.44
CA TYR A 25 42.30 33.98 -11.81
C TYR A 25 41.41 34.24 -10.58
N PHE A 26 41.49 33.39 -9.54
CA PHE A 26 40.72 33.60 -8.31
C PHE A 26 41.18 34.84 -7.53
N ALA A 27 42.49 35.07 -7.46
CA ALA A 27 43.04 36.23 -6.77
C ALA A 27 42.53 37.54 -7.38
N LYS A 28 42.44 37.66 -8.71
CA LYS A 28 41.92 38.86 -9.38
C LYS A 28 40.44 39.12 -9.08
N ILE A 29 39.66 38.08 -8.84
CA ILE A 29 38.22 38.20 -8.56
C ILE A 29 37.98 38.64 -7.12
N VAL A 30 38.78 38.15 -6.17
CA VAL A 30 38.56 38.33 -4.73
C VAL A 30 39.41 39.45 -4.14
N TYR A 31 40.57 39.75 -4.73
CA TYR A 31 41.49 40.78 -4.23
C TYR A 31 41.28 42.12 -4.95
N PRO A 32 40.94 43.20 -4.23
CA PRO A 32 40.55 44.49 -4.83
C PRO A 32 41.74 45.32 -5.34
N SER A 33 42.98 44.86 -5.18
CA SER A 33 44.21 45.59 -5.53
C SER A 33 45.12 44.78 -6.45
N HIS A 34 46.26 45.34 -6.86
CA HIS A 34 47.19 44.65 -7.74
C HIS A 34 47.74 43.37 -7.10
N VAL A 35 47.59 42.25 -7.81
CA VAL A 35 48.13 40.95 -7.39
C VAL A 35 49.64 40.94 -7.62
N THR A 36 50.41 41.10 -6.55
CA THR A 36 51.87 40.94 -6.54
C THR A 36 52.25 39.46 -6.36
N SER A 37 53.50 39.08 -6.66
CA SER A 37 53.97 37.69 -6.49
C SER A 37 53.79 37.18 -5.06
N ARG A 38 53.95 38.06 -4.05
CA ARG A 38 53.73 37.73 -2.64
C ARG A 38 52.26 37.41 -2.34
N ILE A 39 51.33 38.17 -2.91
CA ILE A 39 49.89 37.92 -2.75
C ILE A 39 49.50 36.64 -3.48
N LEU A 40 50.07 36.41 -4.68
CA LEU A 40 49.81 35.20 -5.46
C LEU A 40 50.23 33.93 -4.70
N GLU A 41 51.40 33.93 -4.06
CA GLU A 41 51.89 32.80 -3.25
C GLU A 41 50.96 32.52 -2.05
N GLN A 42 50.47 33.56 -1.37
CA GLN A 42 49.49 33.42 -0.29
C GLN A 42 48.16 32.86 -0.78
N PHE A 43 47.67 33.35 -1.92
CA PHE A 43 46.44 32.86 -2.53
C PHE A 43 46.57 31.42 -2.99
N LYS A 44 47.75 30.95 -3.41
CA LYS A 44 47.98 29.56 -3.83
C LYS A 44 47.62 28.58 -2.72
N GLY A 45 48.08 28.87 -1.49
CA GLY A 45 47.73 28.08 -0.30
C GLY A 45 46.24 28.17 0.06
N LEU A 46 45.65 29.35 -0.07
CA LEU A 46 44.22 29.56 0.23
C LEU A 46 43.31 28.84 -0.76
N VAL A 47 43.61 28.91 -2.06
CA VAL A 47 42.90 28.21 -3.13
C VAL A 47 42.91 26.70 -2.86
N LYS A 48 44.09 26.11 -2.65
CA LYS A 48 44.23 24.67 -2.35
C LYS A 48 43.38 24.24 -1.15
N LYS A 49 43.46 25.00 -0.05
CA LYS A 49 42.72 24.70 1.18
C LYS A 49 41.21 24.79 0.96
N THR A 50 40.74 25.86 0.34
CA THR A 50 39.31 26.10 0.10
C THR A 50 38.71 25.04 -0.82
N PHE A 51 39.41 24.66 -1.90
CA PHE A 51 38.96 23.59 -2.79
C PHE A 51 38.88 22.23 -2.08
N SER A 52 39.87 21.90 -1.26
CA SER A 52 39.86 20.67 -0.46
C SER A 52 38.70 20.65 0.54
N GLN A 53 38.44 21.78 1.19
CA GLN A 53 37.30 21.91 2.13
C GLN A 53 35.97 21.77 1.40
N TYR A 54 35.79 22.46 0.28
CA TYR A 54 34.57 22.39 -0.51
C TYR A 54 34.24 20.97 -0.99
N ILE A 55 35.24 20.22 -1.47
CA ILE A 55 35.03 18.83 -1.90
C ILE A 55 34.61 17.95 -0.71
N ASN A 56 35.24 18.11 0.45
CA ASN A 56 34.88 17.36 1.65
C ASN A 56 33.45 17.69 2.13
N ASP A 57 33.06 18.97 2.08
CA ASP A 57 31.71 19.39 2.46
C ASP A 57 30.65 18.81 1.51
N GLU A 58 30.90 18.83 0.21
CA GLU A 58 30.01 18.25 -0.81
C GLU A 58 29.86 16.72 -0.64
N ILE A 59 30.95 16.00 -0.33
CA ILE A 59 30.90 14.57 -0.02
C ILE A 59 30.06 14.32 1.24
N ASN A 60 30.28 15.09 2.29
CA ASN A 60 29.55 14.97 3.55
C ASN A 60 28.06 15.25 3.39
N GLU A 61 27.68 16.27 2.61
CA GLU A 61 26.28 16.58 2.33
C GLU A 61 25.61 15.50 1.50
N ARG A 62 26.29 14.93 0.50
CA ARG A 62 25.76 13.78 -0.25
C ARG A 62 25.57 12.54 0.63
N LEU A 63 26.52 12.25 1.52
CA LEU A 63 26.43 11.13 2.45
C LEU A 63 25.26 11.33 3.43
N LYS A 64 25.13 12.52 4.03
CA LYS A 64 23.99 12.87 4.90
C LYS A 64 22.65 12.77 4.16
N SER A 65 22.60 13.22 2.91
CA SER A 65 21.39 13.14 2.07
C SER A 65 20.99 11.69 1.80
N ALA A 66 21.97 10.82 1.49
CA ALA A 66 21.73 9.39 1.30
C ALA A 66 21.23 8.71 2.60
N LEU A 67 21.84 9.03 3.75
CA LEU A 67 21.42 8.50 5.05
C LEU A 67 19.99 8.93 5.42
N ARG A 68 19.63 10.20 5.22
CA ARG A 68 18.27 10.71 5.45
C ARG A 68 17.23 10.00 4.58
N LYS A 69 17.60 9.62 3.37
CA LYS A 69 16.71 8.87 2.47
C LYS A 69 16.47 7.44 2.96
N GLN A 70 17.49 6.78 3.49
CA GLN A 70 17.33 5.45 4.11
C GLN A 70 16.43 5.49 5.36
N GLU A 71 16.60 6.50 6.22
CA GLU A 71 15.75 6.67 7.41
C GLU A 71 14.27 6.94 7.06
N GLN A 72 14.00 7.64 5.95
CA GLN A 72 12.64 7.85 5.44
C GLN A 72 12.02 6.58 4.87
N ASP A 73 12.81 5.79 4.12
CA ASP A 73 12.36 4.52 3.54
C ASP A 73 12.06 3.47 4.62
N GLU A 74 12.83 3.44 5.71
CA GLU A 74 12.59 2.55 6.86
C GLU A 74 11.33 2.94 7.65
N LYS A 75 11.09 4.24 7.86
CA LYS A 75 9.84 4.71 8.48
C LYS A 75 8.61 4.41 7.63
N GLN A 76 8.72 4.51 6.29
CA GLN A 76 7.62 4.14 5.39
C GLN A 76 7.34 2.64 5.42
N LYS A 77 8.37 1.79 5.48
CA LYS A 77 8.19 0.33 5.62
C LYS A 77 7.53 -0.05 6.94
N ALA A 78 7.92 0.57 8.05
CA ALA A 78 7.31 0.31 9.36
C ALA A 78 5.83 0.72 9.42
N ILE A 79 5.44 1.82 8.75
CA ILE A 79 4.03 2.24 8.65
C ILE A 79 3.22 1.24 7.80
N ILE A 80 3.80 0.73 6.70
CA ILE A 80 3.13 -0.27 5.85
C ILE A 80 3.00 -1.62 6.57
N GLU A 81 3.97 -2.03 7.38
CA GLU A 81 3.87 -3.26 8.20
C GLU A 81 2.83 -3.14 9.32
N GLN A 82 2.72 -1.98 9.97
CA GLN A 82 1.68 -1.75 10.97
C GLN A 82 0.28 -1.73 10.36
N GLN A 83 0.10 -1.17 9.16
CA GLN A 83 -1.19 -1.20 8.46
C GLN A 83 -1.58 -2.60 7.97
N ASN A 84 -0.62 -3.46 7.60
CA ASN A 84 -0.92 -4.83 7.17
C ASN A 84 -1.31 -5.77 8.32
N LEU A 85 -0.84 -5.53 9.55
CA LEU A 85 -1.25 -6.32 10.72
C LEU A 85 -2.69 -6.01 11.16
N GLU A 86 -3.21 -4.82 10.85
CA GLU A 86 -4.63 -4.47 11.04
C GLU A 86 -5.54 -5.02 9.92
N THR A 87 -5.01 -5.70 8.90
CA THR A 87 -5.79 -6.25 7.77
C THR A 87 -5.95 -7.77 7.79
N GLU A 88 -5.68 -8.45 8.91
CA GLU A 88 -6.38 -9.72 9.15
C GLU A 88 -7.81 -9.33 9.51
N ASN A 89 -8.68 -9.36 8.49
CA ASN A 89 -10.05 -8.93 8.64
C ASN A 89 -10.84 -9.98 9.42
N ILE A 90 -10.72 -9.89 10.74
CA ILE A 90 -11.38 -10.77 11.70
C ILE A 90 -12.88 -10.42 11.64
N PRO A 91 -13.76 -11.41 11.36
CA PRO A 91 -15.20 -11.18 11.39
C PRO A 91 -15.61 -10.62 12.76
N THR A 92 -16.44 -9.59 12.75
CA THR A 92 -17.00 -9.01 13.97
C THR A 92 -17.97 -10.01 14.64
N ASP A 93 -18.17 -9.86 15.95
CA ASP A 93 -19.06 -10.74 16.72
C ASP A 93 -20.49 -10.79 16.14
N GLU A 94 -21.00 -9.65 15.64
CA GLU A 94 -22.31 -9.57 15.01
C GLU A 94 -22.39 -10.38 13.70
N GLU A 95 -21.33 -10.35 12.88
CA GLU A 95 -21.27 -11.13 11.64
C GLU A 95 -21.22 -12.62 11.92
N ILE A 96 -20.47 -13.02 12.96
CA ILE A 96 -20.40 -14.40 13.43
C ILE A 96 -21.78 -14.86 13.92
N GLU A 97 -22.46 -14.05 14.72
CA GLU A 97 -23.79 -14.36 15.25
C GLU A 97 -24.82 -14.52 14.12
N LEU A 98 -24.87 -13.59 13.16
CA LEU A 98 -25.77 -13.67 12.01
C LEU A 98 -25.48 -14.91 11.15
N TYR A 99 -24.20 -15.21 10.90
CA TYR A 99 -23.81 -16.44 10.22
C TYR A 99 -24.30 -17.68 10.96
N MET A 100 -24.16 -17.73 12.29
CA MET A 100 -24.65 -18.85 13.09
C MET A 100 -26.17 -19.00 13.03
N ILE A 101 -26.93 -17.91 13.07
CA ILE A 101 -28.39 -17.92 12.93
C ILE A 101 -28.81 -18.51 11.59
N VAL A 102 -28.30 -17.96 10.49
CA VAL A 102 -28.64 -18.44 9.14
C VAL A 102 -28.19 -19.89 8.94
N LYS A 103 -27.01 -20.25 9.46
CA LYS A 103 -26.52 -21.62 9.44
C LYS A 103 -27.45 -22.56 10.18
N ALA A 104 -27.94 -22.19 11.37
CA ALA A 104 -28.87 -22.99 12.14
C ALA A 104 -30.19 -23.20 11.39
N ILE A 105 -30.74 -22.16 10.75
CA ILE A 105 -31.94 -22.25 9.93
C ILE A 105 -31.73 -23.22 8.76
N CYS A 106 -30.66 -23.06 8.00
CA CYS A 106 -30.38 -23.86 6.81
C CYS A 106 -30.05 -25.33 7.13
N ARG A 107 -29.62 -25.64 8.36
CA ARG A 107 -29.37 -27.02 8.82
C ARG A 107 -30.62 -27.91 8.85
N ALA A 108 -31.81 -27.33 8.75
CA ALA A 108 -33.04 -28.08 8.52
C ALA A 108 -33.03 -28.86 7.19
N LYS A 109 -32.16 -28.49 6.23
CA LYS A 109 -32.13 -29.08 4.88
C LYS A 109 -30.76 -29.57 4.41
N VAL A 110 -29.67 -28.98 4.91
CA VAL A 110 -28.30 -29.35 4.52
C VAL A 110 -27.40 -29.52 5.72
N GLU A 111 -26.31 -30.25 5.55
CA GLU A 111 -25.28 -30.33 6.56
C GLU A 111 -24.61 -28.97 6.78
N GLY A 112 -24.34 -28.65 8.06
CA GLY A 112 -23.74 -27.37 8.43
C GLY A 112 -22.36 -27.13 7.80
N ALA A 113 -21.63 -28.18 7.43
CA ALA A 113 -20.32 -28.08 6.76
C ALA A 113 -20.42 -27.47 5.35
N ARG A 114 -21.59 -27.57 4.70
CA ARG A 114 -21.83 -27.02 3.36
C ARG A 114 -22.13 -25.52 3.38
N ILE A 115 -22.40 -24.94 4.55
CA ILE A 115 -22.77 -23.53 4.69
C ILE A 115 -21.54 -22.73 5.08
N ASN A 116 -21.06 -21.90 4.17
CA ASN A 116 -19.79 -21.21 4.28
C ASN A 116 -19.99 -19.70 4.42
N TYR A 117 -19.19 -19.11 5.31
CA TYR A 117 -19.05 -17.66 5.43
C TYR A 117 -17.96 -17.22 4.45
N ARG A 118 -18.27 -16.24 3.60
CA ARG A 118 -17.29 -15.62 2.71
C ARG A 118 -17.47 -14.13 2.67
N GLU A 119 -16.40 -13.42 2.95
CA GLU A 119 -16.36 -11.98 2.79
C GLU A 119 -16.30 -11.56 1.32
N ALA A 120 -16.97 -10.46 0.98
CA ALA A 120 -16.89 -9.87 -0.35
C ALA A 120 -15.61 -9.05 -0.54
N ARG A 121 -15.09 -9.06 -1.76
CA ARG A 121 -13.98 -8.17 -2.14
C ARG A 121 -14.42 -6.72 -1.96
N GLY A 122 -13.86 -6.04 -0.94
CA GLY A 122 -14.14 -4.63 -0.65
C GLY A 122 -14.93 -4.35 0.64
N HIS A 123 -15.14 -5.34 1.52
CA HIS A 123 -15.70 -5.16 2.88
C HIS A 123 -17.08 -4.49 2.95
N GLN A 124 -17.82 -4.43 1.84
CA GLN A 124 -19.16 -3.83 1.80
C GLN A 124 -20.24 -4.79 2.29
N TYR A 125 -19.95 -6.09 2.28
CA TYR A 125 -20.86 -7.15 2.72
C TYR A 125 -20.12 -8.47 2.92
N PHE A 126 -20.75 -9.37 3.66
CA PHE A 126 -20.38 -10.78 3.64
C PHE A 126 -21.51 -11.62 3.02
N SER A 127 -21.14 -12.77 2.46
CA SER A 127 -22.03 -13.72 1.82
C SER A 127 -22.06 -15.02 2.57
N ILE A 128 -23.25 -15.57 2.74
CA ILE A 128 -23.44 -16.94 3.20
C ILE A 128 -23.71 -17.79 1.97
N LEU A 129 -22.83 -18.74 1.70
CA LEU A 129 -22.83 -19.54 0.48
C LEU A 129 -23.11 -21.01 0.81
N LEU A 130 -23.80 -21.70 -0.11
CA LEU A 130 -23.85 -23.15 -0.12
C LEU A 130 -22.65 -23.69 -0.93
N ASP A 131 -21.98 -24.72 -0.42
CA ASP A 131 -20.83 -25.41 -1.05
C ASP A 131 -19.68 -24.50 -1.46
N ASP A 132 -19.54 -23.38 -0.76
CA ASP A 132 -18.49 -22.39 -0.98
C ASP A 132 -18.41 -21.87 -2.44
N SER A 133 -19.53 -21.90 -3.16
CA SER A 133 -19.61 -21.44 -4.55
C SER A 133 -20.30 -20.10 -4.65
N GLN A 134 -19.71 -19.18 -5.42
CA GLN A 134 -20.29 -17.86 -5.69
C GLN A 134 -21.59 -17.93 -6.50
N ARG A 135 -21.89 -19.08 -7.11
CA ARG A 135 -23.13 -19.31 -7.87
C ARG A 135 -24.30 -19.76 -7.01
N THR A 136 -24.04 -20.06 -5.74
CA THR A 136 -25.04 -20.59 -4.78
C THR A 136 -25.10 -19.74 -3.51
N PRO A 137 -25.29 -18.40 -3.60
CA PRO A 137 -25.46 -17.56 -2.43
C PRO A 137 -26.83 -17.79 -1.77
N ILE A 138 -26.84 -18.01 -0.47
CA ILE A 138 -28.06 -18.15 0.34
C ILE A 138 -28.59 -16.76 0.70
N CYS A 139 -27.70 -15.90 1.21
CA CYS A 139 -27.99 -14.52 1.50
C CYS A 139 -26.71 -13.69 1.57
N ARG A 140 -26.89 -12.37 1.59
CA ARG A 140 -25.81 -11.40 1.82
C ARG A 140 -26.20 -10.51 2.99
N PHE A 141 -25.22 -10.08 3.76
CA PHE A 141 -25.44 -9.13 4.83
C PHE A 141 -24.62 -7.87 4.59
N TYR A 142 -25.31 -6.74 4.58
CA TYR A 142 -24.73 -5.42 4.40
C TYR A 142 -24.83 -4.70 5.75
N SER A 143 -23.68 -4.36 6.32
CA SER A 143 -23.59 -3.58 7.55
C SER A 143 -22.91 -2.26 7.23
N ASN A 144 -23.66 -1.17 7.35
CA ASN A 144 -23.12 0.18 7.31
C ASN A 144 -23.31 0.81 8.70
N ASP A 145 -22.52 1.83 9.04
CA ASP A 145 -22.53 2.53 10.34
C ASP A 145 -23.93 3.04 10.79
N HIS A 146 -24.88 3.12 9.87
CA HIS A 146 -26.23 3.64 10.12
C HIS A 146 -27.36 2.65 9.80
N LYS A 147 -27.09 1.55 9.09
CA LYS A 147 -28.14 0.63 8.59
C LYS A 147 -27.61 -0.79 8.46
N LYS A 148 -28.42 -1.75 8.92
CA LYS A 148 -28.21 -3.18 8.72
C LYS A 148 -29.21 -3.68 7.69
N GLN A 149 -28.74 -4.40 6.68
CA GLN A 149 -29.59 -4.89 5.60
C GLN A 149 -29.24 -6.33 5.23
N ILE A 150 -30.25 -7.10 4.83
CA ILE A 150 -30.09 -8.47 4.32
C ILE A 150 -30.45 -8.48 2.85
N GLY A 151 -29.55 -8.97 2.01
CA GLY A 151 -29.82 -9.38 0.64
C GLY A 151 -30.45 -10.77 0.62
N LEU A 152 -31.74 -10.83 0.31
CA LEU A 152 -32.49 -12.07 0.10
C LEU A 152 -32.30 -12.50 -1.36
N ILE A 153 -31.75 -13.70 -1.55
CA ILE A 153 -31.50 -14.26 -2.88
C ILE A 153 -32.73 -15.04 -3.34
N ASP A 154 -33.32 -14.62 -4.45
CA ASP A 154 -34.24 -15.43 -5.23
C ASP A 154 -33.41 -16.29 -6.19
N ALA A 155 -33.13 -17.53 -5.77
CA ALA A 155 -32.32 -18.47 -6.53
C ALA A 155 -32.95 -18.90 -7.86
N GLU A 156 -34.28 -18.82 -8.01
CA GLU A 156 -34.97 -19.18 -9.26
C GLU A 156 -34.77 -18.09 -10.31
N LYS A 157 -34.93 -16.82 -9.92
CA LYS A 157 -34.83 -15.67 -10.83
C LYS A 157 -33.44 -15.07 -10.90
N LYS A 158 -32.53 -15.50 -10.02
CA LYS A 158 -31.18 -14.91 -9.84
C LYS A 158 -31.25 -13.41 -9.55
N VAL A 159 -32.24 -13.00 -8.75
CA VAL A 159 -32.44 -11.61 -8.33
C VAL A 159 -32.20 -11.51 -6.82
N GLU A 160 -31.66 -10.38 -6.39
CA GLU A 160 -31.47 -10.05 -4.99
C GLU A 160 -32.44 -8.92 -4.59
N SER A 161 -33.13 -9.10 -3.46
CA SER A 161 -33.91 -8.04 -2.81
C SER A 161 -33.28 -7.69 -1.48
N VAL A 162 -32.99 -6.40 -1.29
CA VAL A 162 -32.37 -5.90 -0.05
C VAL A 162 -33.46 -5.41 0.90
N VAL A 163 -33.43 -5.88 2.14
CA VAL A 163 -34.37 -5.50 3.20
C VAL A 163 -33.63 -4.96 4.40
N ASP A 164 -34.16 -3.90 5.01
CA ASP A 164 -33.62 -3.31 6.23
C ASP A 164 -34.01 -4.16 7.44
N ILE A 165 -33.06 -4.38 8.36
CA ILE A 165 -33.31 -5.02 9.65
C ILE A 165 -32.92 -4.08 10.80
N ASN A 166 -33.64 -4.14 11.91
CA ASN A 166 -33.33 -3.34 13.10
C ASN A 166 -32.59 -4.17 14.16
N SER A 167 -32.87 -5.47 14.21
CA SER A 167 -32.23 -6.43 15.13
C SER A 167 -31.84 -7.71 14.39
N LEU A 168 -30.87 -8.46 14.93
CA LEU A 168 -30.53 -9.80 14.46
C LEU A 168 -31.72 -10.77 14.57
N ASP A 169 -32.65 -10.52 15.49
CA ASP A 169 -33.88 -11.31 15.60
C ASP A 169 -34.79 -11.17 14.36
N ASP A 170 -34.69 -10.06 13.62
CA ASP A 170 -35.48 -9.87 12.40
C ASP A 170 -35.07 -10.88 11.30
N VAL A 171 -33.86 -11.44 11.37
CA VAL A 171 -33.36 -12.47 10.45
C VAL A 171 -34.31 -13.68 10.41
N TYR A 172 -34.90 -14.07 11.55
CA TYR A 172 -35.80 -15.22 11.63
C TYR A 172 -37.07 -15.04 10.79
N ARG A 173 -37.51 -13.79 10.53
CA ARG A 173 -38.68 -13.51 9.68
C ARG A 173 -38.46 -13.95 8.24
N TYR A 174 -37.20 -14.08 7.81
CA TYR A 174 -36.82 -14.46 6.45
C TYR A 174 -36.34 -15.92 6.36
N SER A 175 -36.55 -16.73 7.39
CA SER A 175 -36.14 -18.15 7.42
C SER A 175 -36.60 -18.94 6.19
N GLU A 176 -37.85 -18.76 5.78
CA GLU A 176 -38.43 -19.39 4.60
C GLU A 176 -37.70 -19.01 3.30
N HIS A 177 -37.18 -17.77 3.19
CA HIS A 177 -36.41 -17.35 2.02
C HIS A 177 -35.07 -18.09 1.93
N PHE A 178 -34.35 -18.21 3.04
CA PHE A 178 -33.07 -18.94 3.07
C PHE A 178 -33.28 -20.41 2.73
N LEU A 179 -34.32 -21.04 3.29
CA LEU A 179 -34.67 -22.42 3.02
C LEU A 179 -35.09 -22.68 1.56
N LYS A 180 -35.75 -21.72 0.91
CA LYS A 180 -36.09 -21.78 -0.52
C LYS A 180 -34.86 -21.65 -1.40
N ALA A 181 -33.96 -20.71 -1.10
CA ALA A 181 -32.70 -20.57 -1.84
C ALA A 181 -31.89 -21.87 -1.80
N VAL A 182 -31.79 -22.49 -0.62
CA VAL A 182 -31.13 -23.78 -0.43
C VAL A 182 -31.81 -24.90 -1.24
N ASP A 183 -33.15 -25.00 -1.23
CA ASP A 183 -33.87 -25.99 -2.04
C ASP A 183 -33.57 -25.90 -3.53
N CYS A 184 -33.50 -24.68 -4.07
CA CYS A 184 -33.20 -24.45 -5.48
C CYS A 184 -31.83 -24.98 -5.87
N TYR A 185 -30.85 -24.95 -4.95
CA TYR A 185 -29.50 -25.43 -5.20
C TYR A 185 -29.32 -26.93 -4.97
N ILE A 186 -30.09 -27.53 -4.05
CA ILE A 186 -30.07 -28.99 -3.80
C ILE A 186 -30.77 -29.74 -4.92
N LYS A 187 -31.86 -29.19 -5.47
CA LYS A 187 -32.54 -29.81 -6.61
C LYS A 187 -31.51 -29.92 -7.74
N PRO A 188 -31.19 -31.13 -8.22
CA PRO A 188 -30.22 -31.28 -9.28
C PRO A 188 -30.73 -30.45 -10.45
N THR A 189 -29.92 -29.47 -10.86
CA THR A 189 -30.14 -28.75 -12.10
C THR A 189 -30.29 -29.82 -13.16
N ALA A 190 -31.50 -29.99 -13.70
CA ALA A 190 -31.75 -30.94 -14.77
C ALA A 190 -30.67 -30.70 -15.83
N ASN A 191 -29.88 -31.73 -16.05
CA ASN A 191 -28.79 -31.78 -16.99
C ASN A 191 -29.37 -31.43 -18.36
N ILE A 192 -29.30 -30.16 -18.80
CA ILE A 192 -29.59 -29.79 -20.18
C ILE A 192 -28.34 -30.14 -20.97
N ALA A 193 -28.17 -31.44 -21.20
CA ALA A 193 -27.48 -31.96 -22.36
C ALA A 193 -28.52 -32.10 -23.47
N ASN A 194 -28.45 -31.18 -24.44
CA ASN A 194 -28.69 -31.40 -25.87
C ASN A 194 -28.38 -30.12 -26.64
#